data_AF-A0A3D1J1R2-F1
#
_entry.id   AF-A0A3D1J1R2-F1
#
_cell.length_a   1.000
_cell.length_b   1.000
_cell.length_c   1.000
_cell.angle_alpha   90.00
_cell.angle_beta   90.00
_cell.angle_gamma   90.00
#
_symmetry.space_group_name_H-M   'P 1'
#
loop_
_entity.id
_entity.type
_entity.pdbx_description
1 polymer ?
#
loop_
_entity_poly.entity_id
_entity_poly.type
_entity_poly.pdbx_seq_one_letter_code
_entity_poly.pdbx_strand_id
1 'polypeptide(L)'
;MEMSIRAYARHRGLKSENSVRKALKDGRIKLLPNGKIDSASADKAWTAQTDKSRQRSTPAAAAVPAPGEVDDLAPRAIPTAAIDSVRATLRASGAEPSGEGITFTEARTANEILKAQDRALRIEKMRGELVNRANAESAVFSLARRERDSWVQWPPRVAALLAAQLGADPHLVETQLEQYVRRHLEELAEVDIELR
;
A
#
# COMPACT_ATOMS: atom_id res chain seq x y z
N MET A 1 -53.60 -14.83 4.31
CA MET A 1 -54.13 -15.17 5.66
C MET A 1 -53.42 -14.29 6.67
N GLU A 2 -54.18 -13.58 7.50
CA GLU A 2 -53.61 -12.67 8.50
C GLU A 2 -53.08 -13.43 9.71
N MET A 3 -51.84 -13.15 10.09
CA MET A 3 -51.19 -13.82 11.20
C MET A 3 -50.29 -12.86 11.97
N SER A 4 -50.05 -13.16 13.25
CA SER A 4 -49.12 -12.39 14.07
C SER A 4 -47.68 -12.58 13.59
N ILE A 5 -46.78 -11.65 13.92
CA ILE A 5 -45.36 -11.70 13.55
C ILE A 5 -44.71 -13.06 13.91
N ARG A 6 -45.01 -13.56 15.12
CA ARG A 6 -44.52 -14.85 15.61
C ARG A 6 -45.13 -16.05 14.89
N ALA A 7 -46.39 -15.96 14.49
CA ALA A 7 -47.04 -17.00 13.69
C ALA A 7 -46.49 -17.03 12.26
N TYR A 8 -46.21 -15.85 11.67
CA TYR A 8 -45.59 -15.73 10.36
C TYR A 8 -44.14 -16.26 10.32
N ALA A 9 -43.36 -15.99 11.37
CA ALA A 9 -42.03 -16.57 11.49
C ALA A 9 -42.06 -18.11 11.46
N ARG A 10 -43.02 -18.72 12.18
CA ARG A 10 -43.23 -20.17 12.18
C ARG A 10 -43.71 -20.69 10.82
N HIS A 11 -44.65 -19.98 10.18
CA HIS A 11 -45.15 -20.33 8.84
C HIS A 11 -44.03 -20.39 7.79
N ARG A 12 -43.04 -19.48 7.86
CA ARG A 12 -41.88 -19.43 6.95
C ARG A 12 -40.70 -20.31 7.37
N GLY A 13 -40.82 -21.08 8.46
CA GLY A 13 -39.75 -21.94 8.97
C GLY A 13 -38.57 -21.19 9.60
N LEU A 14 -38.75 -19.92 9.99
CA LEU A 14 -37.72 -19.13 10.67
C LEU A 14 -37.67 -19.49 12.15
N LYS A 15 -36.46 -19.77 12.67
CA LYS A 15 -36.23 -20.14 14.07
C LYS A 15 -36.57 -19.04 15.09
N SER A 16 -36.68 -17.77 14.65
CA SER A 16 -36.98 -16.62 15.52
C SER A 16 -37.76 -15.53 14.77
N GLU A 17 -38.62 -14.80 15.50
CA GLU A 17 -39.36 -13.63 15.01
C GLU A 17 -38.45 -12.41 14.72
N ASN A 18 -37.21 -12.42 15.21
CA ASN A 18 -36.26 -11.33 15.00
C ASN A 18 -35.94 -11.11 13.51
N SER A 19 -35.92 -12.18 12.70
CA SER A 19 -35.75 -12.07 11.26
C SER A 19 -36.92 -11.34 10.59
N VAL A 20 -38.15 -11.57 11.07
CA VAL A 20 -39.35 -10.90 10.57
C VAL A 20 -39.37 -9.43 11.00
N ARG A 21 -39.01 -9.13 12.26
CA ARG A 21 -38.85 -7.74 12.73
C ARG A 21 -37.79 -6.97 11.95
N LYS A 22 -36.67 -7.62 11.61
CA LYS A 22 -35.64 -7.01 10.77
C LYS A 22 -36.16 -6.70 9.37
N ALA A 23 -36.92 -7.61 8.76
CA ALA A 23 -37.52 -7.36 7.45
C ALA A 23 -38.58 -6.24 7.47
N LEU A 24 -39.35 -6.10 8.56
CA LEU A 24 -40.24 -4.96 8.77
C LEU A 24 -39.46 -3.65 8.92
N LYS A 25 -38.38 -3.64 9.71
CA LYS A 25 -37.51 -2.46 9.90
C LYS A 25 -36.82 -2.03 8.60
N ASP A 26 -36.38 -2.99 7.81
CA ASP A 26 -35.77 -2.75 6.50
C ASP A 26 -36.80 -2.38 5.41
N GLY A 27 -38.10 -2.31 5.75
CA GLY A 27 -39.18 -1.96 4.82
C GLY A 27 -39.50 -3.03 3.77
N ARG A 28 -38.98 -4.25 3.92
CA ARG A 28 -39.15 -5.37 2.98
C ARG A 28 -40.51 -6.07 3.09
N ILE A 29 -41.12 -6.03 4.27
CA ILE A 29 -42.51 -6.44 4.50
C ILE A 29 -43.26 -5.27 5.12
N LYS A 30 -44.58 -5.21 4.92
CA LYS A 30 -45.47 -4.23 5.54
C LYS A 30 -46.42 -4.89 6.55
N LEU A 31 -46.74 -4.16 7.60
CA LEU A 31 -47.79 -4.52 8.55
C LEU A 31 -49.12 -3.97 8.02
N LEU A 32 -50.20 -4.73 8.20
CA LEU A 32 -51.55 -4.24 7.93
C LEU A 32 -51.96 -3.22 9.02
N PRO A 33 -52.97 -2.37 8.76
CA PRO A 33 -53.48 -1.39 9.73
C PRO A 33 -53.94 -2.00 11.05
N ASN A 34 -54.29 -3.29 11.06
CA ASN A 34 -54.67 -4.07 12.24
C ASN A 34 -53.48 -4.67 13.02
N GLY A 35 -52.23 -4.31 12.66
CA GLY A 35 -51.02 -4.79 13.32
C GLY A 35 -50.60 -6.22 12.97
N LYS A 36 -51.27 -6.88 12.00
CA LYS A 36 -50.95 -8.25 11.56
C LYS A 36 -50.18 -8.26 10.25
N ILE A 37 -49.61 -9.43 9.92
CA ILE A 37 -48.95 -9.70 8.64
C ILE A 37 -49.89 -10.54 7.78
N ASP A 38 -50.16 -10.12 6.56
CA ASP A 38 -50.75 -11.02 5.57
C ASP A 38 -49.63 -11.88 4.97
N SER A 39 -49.70 -13.18 5.28
CA SER A 39 -48.68 -14.17 4.87
C SER A 39 -48.40 -14.18 3.37
N ALA A 40 -49.44 -14.12 2.53
CA ALA A 40 -49.29 -14.26 1.09
C ALA A 40 -48.59 -13.06 0.46
N SER A 41 -48.94 -11.84 0.86
CA SER A 41 -48.25 -10.63 0.40
C SER A 41 -46.84 -10.51 0.97
N ALA A 42 -46.64 -10.87 2.24
CA ALA A 42 -45.33 -10.86 2.88
C ALA A 42 -44.35 -11.85 2.24
N ASP A 43 -44.79 -13.06 1.86
CA ASP A 43 -43.93 -14.05 1.20
C ASP A 43 -43.49 -13.60 -0.20
N LYS A 44 -44.39 -12.94 -0.95
CA LYS A 44 -44.08 -12.33 -2.25
C LYS A 44 -43.08 -11.19 -2.09
N ALA A 45 -43.33 -10.27 -1.15
CA ALA A 45 -42.47 -9.11 -0.90
C ALA A 45 -41.07 -9.53 -0.42
N TRP A 46 -41.00 -10.53 0.47
CA TRP A 46 -39.73 -11.08 0.95
C TRP A 46 -38.88 -11.61 -0.21
N THR A 47 -39.48 -12.36 -1.12
CA THR A 47 -38.76 -12.99 -2.23
C THR A 47 -38.34 -11.97 -3.29
N ALA A 48 -39.21 -10.99 -3.59
CA ALA A 48 -38.93 -9.93 -4.56
C ALA A 48 -37.83 -8.96 -4.09
N GLN A 49 -37.77 -8.65 -2.79
CA GLN A 49 -36.88 -7.63 -2.23
C GLN A 49 -35.66 -8.21 -1.50
N THR A 50 -35.40 -9.51 -1.63
CA THR A 50 -34.17 -10.13 -1.12
C THR A 50 -33.05 -9.97 -2.16
N ASP A 51 -32.04 -9.20 -1.78
CA ASP A 51 -30.82 -8.99 -2.56
C ASP A 51 -30.06 -10.30 -2.74
N LYS A 52 -30.03 -10.80 -3.98
CA LYS A 52 -29.36 -12.05 -4.37
C LYS A 52 -27.84 -11.97 -4.18
N SER A 53 -27.24 -10.78 -4.24
CA SER A 53 -25.80 -10.58 -4.07
C SER A 53 -25.32 -10.73 -2.61
N ARG A 54 -26.25 -10.59 -1.65
CA ARG A 54 -25.99 -10.73 -0.21
C ARG A 54 -26.47 -12.06 0.36
N GLN A 55 -26.95 -12.96 -0.48
CA GLN A 55 -27.19 -14.34 -0.05
C GLN A 55 -25.83 -14.97 0.25
N ARG A 56 -25.64 -15.44 1.49
CA ARG A 56 -24.54 -16.35 1.78
C ARG A 56 -24.74 -17.56 0.87
N SER A 57 -23.79 -17.81 -0.02
CA SER A 57 -23.68 -19.11 -0.66
C SER A 57 -23.64 -20.16 0.45
N THR A 58 -24.70 -20.96 0.53
CA THR A 58 -24.59 -22.26 1.17
C THR A 58 -23.57 -23.06 0.36
N PRO A 59 -22.77 -23.97 0.97
CA PRO A 59 -21.75 -24.74 0.26
C PRO A 59 -22.28 -25.67 -0.85
N ALA A 60 -23.60 -25.66 -1.11
CA ALA A 60 -24.29 -26.61 -1.97
C ALA A 60 -24.86 -25.99 -3.26
N ALA A 61 -24.50 -24.75 -3.60
CA ALA A 61 -24.95 -24.12 -4.85
C ALA A 61 -23.79 -23.39 -5.58
N ALA A 62 -22.67 -24.09 -5.75
CA ALA A 62 -21.89 -23.93 -6.98
C ALA A 62 -22.52 -24.88 -8.00
N ALA A 63 -23.17 -24.31 -9.01
CA ALA A 63 -23.77 -25.08 -10.10
C ALA A 63 -22.67 -25.89 -10.80
N VAL A 64 -22.88 -27.20 -10.84
CA VAL A 64 -22.15 -28.17 -11.65
C VAL A 64 -22.46 -27.87 -13.12
N PRO A 65 -21.49 -27.59 -14.02
CA PRO A 65 -21.76 -27.67 -15.45
C PRO A 65 -21.92 -29.15 -15.86
N ALA A 66 -22.68 -29.39 -16.92
CA ALA A 66 -23.07 -30.71 -17.44
C ALA A 66 -21.87 -31.66 -17.67
N PRO A 67 -22.09 -33.00 -17.62
CA PRO A 67 -21.03 -33.99 -17.70
C PRO A 67 -20.50 -34.09 -19.14
N GLY A 68 -19.41 -33.37 -19.40
CA GLY A 68 -18.54 -33.54 -20.56
C GLY A 68 -17.12 -33.31 -20.08
N GLU A 69 -16.37 -34.41 -19.93
CA GLU A 69 -14.92 -34.49 -19.68
C GLU A 69 -14.36 -33.53 -18.62
N VAL A 70 -14.50 -33.95 -17.36
CA VAL A 70 -13.69 -33.44 -16.24
C VAL A 70 -12.26 -33.94 -16.41
N ASP A 71 -11.46 -33.18 -17.14
CA ASP A 71 -10.02 -33.24 -17.03
C ASP A 71 -9.62 -32.84 -15.59
N ASP A 72 -8.61 -33.52 -15.08
CA ASP A 72 -8.29 -33.74 -13.68
C ASP A 72 -8.46 -32.54 -12.71
N LEU A 73 -9.07 -32.81 -11.55
CA LEU A 73 -8.89 -32.02 -10.32
C LEU A 73 -7.46 -32.21 -9.78
N ALA A 74 -6.45 -31.84 -10.56
CA ALA A 74 -5.12 -31.65 -10.04
C ALA A 74 -5.15 -30.48 -9.04
N PRO A 75 -4.56 -30.61 -7.83
CA PRO A 75 -4.36 -29.47 -6.97
C PRO A 75 -3.56 -28.44 -7.77
N ARG A 76 -4.12 -27.24 -7.99
CA ARG A 76 -3.38 -26.14 -8.62
C ARG A 76 -2.13 -25.91 -7.78
N ALA A 77 -1.00 -26.37 -8.29
CA ALA A 77 0.27 -26.27 -7.60
C ALA A 77 0.54 -24.80 -7.29
N ILE A 78 0.85 -24.51 -6.03
CA ILE A 78 1.26 -23.17 -5.64
C ILE A 78 2.58 -22.89 -6.38
N PRO A 79 2.69 -21.80 -7.13
CA PRO A 79 3.93 -21.47 -7.81
C PRO A 79 5.09 -21.43 -6.81
N THR A 80 6.21 -22.06 -7.16
CA THR A 80 7.43 -22.09 -6.33
C THR A 80 7.89 -20.69 -5.92
N ALA A 81 7.71 -19.68 -6.80
CA ALA A 81 7.99 -18.28 -6.49
C ALA A 81 7.17 -17.73 -5.30
N ALA A 82 5.91 -18.16 -5.13
CA ALA A 82 5.09 -17.74 -4.00
C ALA A 82 5.62 -18.34 -2.69
N ILE A 83 6.10 -19.58 -2.75
CA ILE A 83 6.73 -20.27 -1.62
C ILE A 83 8.02 -19.53 -1.21
N ASP A 84 8.88 -19.20 -2.18
CA ASP A 84 10.13 -18.51 -1.90
C ASP A 84 9.94 -17.11 -1.30
N SER A 85 8.90 -16.38 -1.73
CA SER A 85 8.59 -15.05 -1.18
C SER A 85 8.19 -15.07 0.30
N VAL A 86 7.42 -16.09 0.70
CA VAL A 86 7.01 -16.28 2.10
C VAL A 86 8.23 -16.68 2.95
N ARG A 87 9.10 -17.56 2.45
CA ARG A 87 10.36 -17.91 3.13
C ARG A 87 11.28 -16.70 3.30
N ALA A 88 11.43 -15.87 2.26
CA ALA A 88 12.27 -14.67 2.32
C ALA A 88 11.75 -13.68 3.37
N THR A 89 10.44 -13.50 3.45
CA THR A 89 9.79 -12.62 4.44
C THR A 89 10.00 -13.13 5.87
N LEU A 90 9.83 -14.43 6.08
CA LEU A 90 10.06 -15.06 7.39
C LEU A 90 11.52 -14.90 7.83
N ARG A 91 12.47 -15.19 6.95
CA ARG A 91 13.92 -15.01 7.26
C ARG A 91 14.28 -13.55 7.54
N ALA A 92 13.75 -12.61 6.77
CA ALA A 92 13.96 -11.18 7.01
C ALA A 92 13.42 -10.73 8.38
N SER A 93 12.42 -11.43 8.92
CA SER A 93 11.88 -11.24 10.27
C SER A 93 12.52 -12.13 11.36
N GLY A 94 13.53 -12.94 11.01
CA GLY A 94 14.23 -13.85 11.93
C GLY A 94 13.52 -15.18 12.21
N ALA A 95 12.50 -15.54 11.43
CA ALA A 95 11.79 -16.81 11.53
C ALA A 95 12.30 -17.82 10.49
N GLU A 96 12.57 -19.05 10.93
CA GLU A 96 13.00 -20.15 10.04
C GLU A 96 11.80 -20.93 9.50
N PRO A 97 11.66 -21.11 8.18
CA PRO A 97 10.60 -21.91 7.59
C PRO A 97 10.84 -23.41 7.81
N SER A 98 9.79 -24.12 8.18
CA SER A 98 9.83 -25.52 8.59
C SER A 98 9.63 -26.45 7.38
N GLY A 99 10.73 -27.02 6.86
CA GLY A 99 10.68 -28.08 5.85
C GLY A 99 10.47 -27.65 4.39
N GLU A 100 10.18 -28.63 3.52
CA GLU A 100 10.16 -28.48 2.05
C GLU A 100 8.92 -27.74 1.52
N GLY A 101 7.81 -27.77 2.26
CA GLY A 101 6.59 -27.01 1.97
C GLY A 101 6.43 -25.77 2.86
N ILE A 102 5.36 -25.00 2.63
CA ILE A 102 4.96 -23.89 3.51
C ILE A 102 3.64 -24.23 4.15
N THR A 103 3.62 -24.14 5.47
CA THR A 103 2.40 -24.32 6.24
C THR A 103 1.52 -23.09 6.15
N PHE A 104 0.20 -23.28 6.30
CA PHE A 104 -0.76 -22.18 6.32
C PHE A 104 -0.43 -21.14 7.42
N THR A 105 0.09 -21.58 8.55
CA THR A 105 0.53 -20.72 9.66
C THR A 105 1.71 -19.84 9.26
N GLU A 106 2.71 -20.38 8.57
CA GLU A 106 3.85 -19.63 8.05
C GLU A 106 3.43 -18.61 6.99
N ALA A 107 2.55 -19.02 6.08
CA ALA A 107 1.98 -18.12 5.08
C ALA A 107 1.17 -16.97 5.73
N ARG A 108 0.41 -17.27 6.78
CA ARG A 108 -0.33 -16.26 7.55
C ARG A 108 0.61 -15.31 8.29
N THR A 109 1.65 -15.83 8.93
CA THR A 109 2.64 -15.03 9.66
C THR A 109 3.37 -14.07 8.71
N ALA A 110 3.85 -14.56 7.56
CA ALA A 110 4.46 -13.72 6.54
C ALA A 110 3.50 -12.63 6.03
N ASN A 111 2.23 -12.97 5.81
CA ASN A 111 1.22 -12.00 5.37
C ASN A 111 0.99 -10.88 6.40
N GLU A 112 0.94 -11.23 7.69
CA GLU A 112 0.80 -10.23 8.76
C GLU A 112 2.06 -9.37 8.94
N ILE A 113 3.25 -9.94 8.76
CA ILE A 113 4.51 -9.18 8.74
C ILE A 113 4.50 -8.14 7.61
N LEU A 114 4.15 -8.56 6.39
CA LEU A 114 4.09 -7.65 5.23
C LEU A 114 3.06 -6.54 5.44
N LYS A 115 1.90 -6.85 6.01
CA LYS A 115 0.89 -5.84 6.38
C LYS A 115 1.41 -4.87 7.44
N ALA A 116 2.19 -5.34 8.40
CA ALA A 116 2.77 -4.49 9.42
C ALA A 116 3.83 -3.54 8.82
N GLN A 117 4.68 -4.05 7.93
CA GLN A 117 5.68 -3.24 7.20
C GLN A 117 5.03 -2.21 6.27
N ASP A 118 4.01 -2.61 5.52
CA ASP A 118 3.27 -1.73 4.63
C ASP A 118 2.54 -0.62 5.42
N ARG A 119 1.97 -0.93 6.59
CA ARG A 119 1.42 0.09 7.50
C ARG A 119 2.51 1.01 8.04
N ALA A 120 3.67 0.48 8.44
CA ALA A 120 4.80 1.28 8.90
C ALA A 120 5.25 2.27 7.83
N LEU A 121 5.46 1.80 6.60
CA LEU A 121 5.84 2.64 5.46
C LEU A 121 4.76 3.66 5.08
N ARG A 122 3.47 3.30 5.16
CA ARG A 122 2.38 4.25 4.89
C ARG A 122 2.30 5.32 5.97
N ILE A 123 2.53 4.95 7.23
CA ILE A 123 2.65 5.88 8.33
C ILE A 123 3.82 6.83 8.07
N GLU A 124 5.00 6.33 7.68
CA GLU A 124 6.18 7.15 7.29
C GLU A 124 5.88 8.06 6.08
N LYS A 125 5.20 7.56 5.04
CA LYS A 125 4.77 8.35 3.87
C LYS A 125 3.80 9.45 4.21
N MET A 126 2.74 9.14 4.95
CA MET A 126 1.74 10.13 5.37
C MET A 126 2.33 11.15 6.34
N ARG A 127 3.39 10.77 7.06
CA ARG A 127 4.21 11.67 7.87
C ARG A 127 5.20 12.52 7.07
N GLY A 128 5.36 12.28 5.75
CA GLY A 128 6.24 13.06 4.87
C GLY A 128 7.73 12.68 4.96
N GLU A 129 8.07 11.53 5.55
CA GLU A 129 9.44 11.20 5.99
C GLU A 129 10.22 10.28 5.05
N LEU A 130 10.10 10.39 3.72
CA LEU A 130 10.82 9.44 2.84
C LEU A 130 11.96 10.02 2.02
N VAL A 131 12.64 10.99 2.62
CA VAL A 131 14.06 11.16 2.39
C VAL A 131 14.75 11.09 3.75
N ASN A 132 15.68 10.15 3.92
CA ASN A 132 16.51 10.13 5.11
C ASN A 132 17.32 11.44 5.12
N ARG A 133 16.99 12.34 6.06
CA ARG A 133 17.56 13.69 6.14
C ARG A 133 19.09 13.67 6.21
N ALA A 134 19.67 12.75 6.98
CA ALA A 134 21.13 12.63 7.09
C ALA A 134 21.78 12.24 5.77
N ASN A 135 21.15 11.34 5.01
CA ASN A 135 21.62 10.98 3.67
C ASN A 135 21.50 12.16 2.69
N ALA A 136 20.42 12.94 2.78
CA ALA A 136 20.23 14.12 1.95
C ALA A 136 21.27 15.22 2.25
N GLU A 137 21.47 15.55 3.53
CA GLU A 137 22.49 16.51 3.96
C GLU A 137 23.88 16.04 3.52
N SER A 138 24.23 14.78 3.77
CA SER A 138 25.52 14.22 3.35
C SER A 138 25.71 14.30 1.83
N ALA A 139 24.66 14.05 1.05
CA ALA A 139 24.72 14.16 -0.41
C ALA A 139 24.93 15.62 -0.86
N VAL A 140 24.20 16.57 -0.26
CA VAL A 140 24.32 18.00 -0.57
C VAL A 140 25.71 18.53 -0.19
N PHE A 141 26.21 18.20 1.00
CA PHE A 141 27.57 18.59 1.42
C PHE A 141 28.64 17.99 0.50
N SER A 142 28.50 16.73 0.12
CA SER A 142 29.45 16.06 -0.78
C SER A 142 29.47 16.72 -2.17
N LEU A 143 28.29 17.10 -2.68
CA LEU A 143 28.16 17.82 -3.95
C LEU A 143 28.78 19.22 -3.85
N ALA A 144 28.39 20.00 -2.86
CA ALA A 144 28.91 21.36 -2.65
C ALA A 144 30.44 21.38 -2.48
N ARG A 145 30.99 20.40 -1.74
CA ARG A 145 32.43 20.27 -1.59
C ARG A 145 33.13 19.98 -2.91
N ARG A 146 32.57 19.09 -3.74
CA ARG A 146 33.12 18.76 -5.06
C ARG A 146 33.16 19.99 -5.96
N GLU A 147 32.09 20.79 -5.96
CA GLU A 147 32.03 22.05 -6.70
C GLU A 147 33.09 23.04 -6.21
N ARG A 148 33.19 23.25 -4.89
CA ARG A 148 34.21 24.12 -4.29
C ARG A 148 35.63 23.67 -4.66
N ASP A 149 35.92 22.38 -4.54
CA ASP A 149 37.25 21.85 -4.83
C ASP A 149 37.60 21.99 -6.34
N SER A 150 36.61 21.86 -7.23
CA SER A 150 36.75 22.14 -8.67
C SER A 150 37.15 23.60 -8.94
N TRP A 151 36.47 24.55 -8.29
CA TRP A 151 36.79 25.98 -8.41
C TRP A 151 38.17 26.32 -7.83
N VAL A 152 38.55 25.74 -6.69
CA VAL A 152 39.87 25.98 -6.08
C VAL A 152 41.00 25.43 -6.94
N GLN A 153 40.79 24.32 -7.66
CA GLN A 153 41.78 23.73 -8.56
C GLN A 153 41.81 24.40 -9.95
N TRP A 154 40.87 25.29 -10.25
CA TRP A 154 40.75 25.89 -11.57
C TRP A 154 41.84 26.95 -11.88
N PRO A 155 42.15 27.92 -11.00
CA PRO A 155 43.17 28.95 -11.24
C PRO A 155 44.53 28.44 -11.75
N PRO A 156 45.20 27.45 -11.13
CA PRO A 156 46.50 26.96 -11.62
C PRO A 156 46.44 26.38 -13.03
N ARG A 157 45.29 25.85 -13.46
CA ARG A 157 45.13 25.27 -14.81
C ARG A 157 45.00 26.32 -15.90
N VAL A 158 44.43 27.49 -15.58
CA VAL A 158 44.11 28.52 -16.58
C VAL A 158 45.08 29.69 -16.55
N ALA A 159 45.77 29.92 -15.43
CA ALA A 159 46.63 31.08 -15.23
C ALA A 159 47.72 31.20 -16.30
N ALA A 160 48.41 30.10 -16.62
CA ALA A 160 49.47 30.10 -17.63
C ALA A 160 48.94 30.45 -19.04
N LEU A 161 47.78 29.92 -19.42
CA LEU A 161 47.15 30.19 -20.71
C LEU A 161 46.68 31.64 -20.80
N LEU A 162 46.04 32.14 -19.73
CA LEU A 162 45.54 33.50 -19.66
C LEU A 162 46.69 34.53 -19.66
N ALA A 163 47.74 34.26 -18.90
CA ALA A 163 48.93 35.10 -18.85
C ALA A 163 49.64 35.19 -20.22
N ALA A 164 49.75 34.07 -20.94
CA ALA A 164 50.31 34.05 -22.29
C ALA A 164 49.48 34.88 -23.28
N GLN A 165 48.15 34.87 -23.17
CA GLN A 165 47.27 35.67 -24.03
C GLN A 165 47.34 37.17 -23.73
N LEU A 166 47.51 37.53 -22.46
CA LEU A 166 47.52 38.92 -22.01
C LEU A 166 48.93 39.53 -21.93
N GLY A 167 49.98 38.74 -22.15
CA GLY A 167 51.37 39.18 -21.99
C GLY A 167 51.73 39.52 -20.54
N ALA A 168 51.12 38.84 -19.56
CA ALA A 168 51.29 39.08 -18.13
C ALA A 168 52.17 38.01 -17.47
N ASP A 169 52.58 38.25 -16.22
CA ASP A 169 53.30 37.25 -15.41
C ASP A 169 52.34 36.11 -14.99
N PRO A 170 52.61 34.84 -15.37
CA PRO A 170 51.77 33.69 -15.00
C PRO A 170 51.53 33.54 -13.50
N HIS A 171 52.56 33.78 -12.67
CA HIS A 171 52.45 33.60 -11.23
C HIS A 171 51.56 34.69 -10.60
N LEU A 172 51.71 35.94 -11.04
CA LEU A 172 50.83 37.03 -10.63
C LEU A 172 49.38 36.78 -11.03
N VAL A 173 49.13 36.30 -12.25
CA VAL A 173 47.77 35.96 -12.73
C VAL A 173 47.15 34.85 -11.88
N GLU A 174 47.88 33.78 -11.60
CA GLU A 174 47.41 32.68 -10.73
C GLU A 174 47.03 33.20 -9.34
N THR A 175 47.93 33.96 -8.71
CA THR A 175 47.73 34.51 -7.36
C THR A 175 46.48 35.39 -7.30
N GLN A 176 46.28 36.25 -8.30
CA GLN A 176 45.10 37.11 -8.37
C GLN A 176 43.82 36.29 -8.59
N LEU A 177 43.83 35.33 -9.51
CA LEU A 177 42.69 34.46 -9.76
C LEU A 177 42.31 33.65 -8.52
N GLU A 178 43.27 33.08 -7.81
CA GLU A 178 43.01 32.38 -6.55
C GLU A 178 42.35 33.29 -5.52
N GLN A 179 42.83 34.53 -5.37
CA GLN A 179 42.25 35.48 -4.44
C GLN A 179 40.79 35.81 -4.78
N TYR A 180 40.49 36.13 -6.05
CA TYR A 180 39.13 36.47 -6.47
C TYR A 180 38.18 35.28 -6.42
N VAL A 181 38.63 34.09 -6.82
CA VAL A 181 37.81 32.87 -6.74
C VAL A 181 37.49 32.51 -5.29
N ARG A 182 38.47 32.58 -4.39
CA ARG A 182 38.24 32.32 -2.96
C ARG A 182 37.25 33.30 -2.36
N ARG A 183 37.43 34.61 -2.63
CA ARG A 183 36.49 35.64 -2.20
C ARG A 183 35.08 35.40 -2.72
N HIS A 184 34.93 35.03 -3.99
CA HIS A 184 33.61 34.74 -4.55
C HIS A 184 32.95 33.51 -3.91
N LEU A 185 33.73 32.45 -3.65
CA LEU A 185 33.23 31.28 -2.94
C LEU A 185 32.82 31.59 -1.49
N GLU A 186 33.52 32.52 -0.83
CA GLU A 186 33.15 33.04 0.49
C GLU A 186 31.82 33.81 0.42
N GLU A 187 31.66 34.73 -0.53
CA GLU A 187 30.42 35.48 -0.75
C GLU A 187 29.22 34.54 -1.05
N LEU A 188 29.43 33.46 -1.82
CA LEU A 188 28.40 32.44 -2.06
C LEU A 188 28.05 31.62 -0.81
N ALA A 189 29.02 31.40 0.08
CA ALA A 189 28.80 30.68 1.33
C ALA A 189 27.99 31.51 2.35
N GLU A 190 27.92 32.83 2.19
CA GLU A 190 27.09 33.71 3.03
C GLU A 190 25.59 33.64 2.68
N VAL A 191 25.21 33.03 1.55
CA VAL A 191 23.81 32.91 1.14
C VAL A 191 23.12 31.77 1.88
N ASP A 192 22.13 32.11 2.70
CA ASP A 192 21.33 31.14 3.45
C ASP A 192 20.36 30.42 2.50
N ILE A 193 20.45 29.10 2.41
CA ILE A 193 19.56 28.28 1.55
C ILE A 193 18.29 27.95 2.33
N GLU A 194 17.19 28.67 2.06
CA GLU A 194 15.86 28.30 2.56
C GLU A 194 15.32 27.08 1.82
N LEU A 195 15.49 25.89 2.40
CA LEU A 195 14.80 24.67 1.95
C LEU A 195 13.36 24.68 2.52
N ARG A 196 12.36 25.01 1.70
CA ARG A 196 10.91 24.92 2.03
C ARG A 196 10.33 23.54 1.73
#